data_AF-A0A2K4ZQL9-F1
#
_entry.id   AF-A0A2K4ZQL9-F1
#
_cell.length_a   1.000
_cell.length_b   1.000
_cell.length_c   1.000
_cell.angle_alpha   90.00
_cell.angle_beta   90.00
_cell.angle_gamma   90.00
#
_symmetry.space_group_name_H-M   'P 1'
#
loop_
_entity.id
_entity.type
_entity.pdbx_description
1 polymer ?
#
loop_
_entity_poly.entity_id
_entity_poly.type
_entity_poly.pdbx_seq_one_letter_code
_entity_poly.pdbx_strand_id
1 'polypeptide(L)'
;MKLKVNKTIENNIITVDISVAELGTATSTEIEEAQVLTDFPRSVRFSDITFKENMKIDDTTGDPVVTSDPVDSTNVEEVQIENLINKEYAINQDMNIVMTFDVTKIPSSALNNVFDTVEKLGKAYAELFSVKVKEEIGKKLTELRSLNTKFEGETEVVL
;
A
#
# COMPACT_ATOMS: atom_id res chain seq x y z
N MET A 1 3.39 -12.71 5.27
CA MET A 1 4.21 -11.68 4.64
C MET A 1 4.12 -10.41 5.46
N LYS A 2 5.27 -9.92 5.90
CA LYS A 2 5.45 -8.62 6.55
C LYS A 2 6.05 -7.65 5.54
N LEU A 3 5.46 -6.47 5.40
CA LEU A 3 5.94 -5.42 4.53
C LEU A 3 6.81 -4.43 5.31
N LYS A 4 7.90 -3.98 4.70
CA LYS A 4 8.66 -2.80 5.12
C LYS A 4 8.20 -1.64 4.26
N VAL A 5 7.81 -0.53 4.90
CA VAL A 5 7.46 0.71 4.20
C VAL A 5 8.40 1.79 4.68
N ASN A 6 9.19 2.34 3.76
CA ASN A 6 10.07 3.47 4.04
C ASN A 6 9.55 4.69 3.29
N LYS A 7 9.53 5.83 3.99
CA LYS A 7 9.21 7.13 3.41
C LYS A 7 10.39 8.06 3.63
N THR A 8 10.89 8.67 2.57
CA THR A 8 12.01 9.62 2.64
C THR A 8 11.66 10.90 1.91
N ILE A 9 12.32 11.99 2.30
CA ILE A 9 12.19 13.30 1.64
C ILE A 9 13.60 13.79 1.32
N GLU A 10 13.88 13.98 0.05
CA GLU A 10 15.17 14.49 -0.42
C GLU A 10 14.94 15.42 -1.62
N ASN A 11 15.52 16.62 -1.59
CA ASN A 11 15.43 17.59 -2.68
C ASN A 11 13.99 17.84 -3.19
N ASN A 12 13.03 18.03 -2.28
CA ASN A 12 11.59 18.21 -2.58
C ASN A 12 10.90 17.00 -3.24
N ILE A 13 11.54 15.83 -3.23
CA ILE A 13 10.97 14.57 -3.70
C ILE A 13 10.68 13.69 -2.51
N ILE A 14 9.41 13.35 -2.34
CA ILE A 14 8.96 12.38 -1.35
C ILE A 14 8.95 11.01 -2.02
N THR A 15 9.67 10.04 -1.44
CA THR A 15 9.74 8.68 -1.97
C THR A 15 9.06 7.72 -1.01
N VAL A 16 8.23 6.84 -1.55
CA VAL A 16 7.65 5.68 -0.84
C VAL A 16 8.27 4.43 -1.43
N ASP A 17 8.92 3.63 -0.60
CA ASP A 17 9.45 2.30 -0.91
C ASP A 17 8.66 1.28 -0.08
N ILE A 18 8.00 0.34 -0.77
CA ILE A 18 7.28 -0.78 -0.18
C ILE A 18 7.96 -2.07 -0.62
N SER A 19 8.60 -2.75 0.32
CA SER A 19 9.34 -3.99 0.08
C SER A 19 8.90 -5.09 1.04
N VAL A 20 9.17 -6.35 0.70
CA VAL A 20 8.94 -7.47 1.61
C VAL A 20 10.05 -7.52 2.65
N ALA A 21 9.66 -7.48 3.93
CA ALA A 21 10.58 -7.64 5.04
C ALA A 21 10.82 -9.11 5.36
N GLU A 22 9.75 -9.90 5.34
CA GLU A 22 9.72 -11.29 5.80
C GLU A 22 8.52 -12.00 5.17
N LEU A 23 8.66 -13.30 4.90
CA LEU A 23 7.53 -14.17 4.59
C LEU A 23 7.02 -14.84 5.86
N GLY A 24 5.94 -15.60 5.77
CA GLY A 24 5.31 -16.22 6.92
C GLY A 24 4.32 -15.31 7.66
N THR A 25 3.57 -15.93 8.56
CA THR A 25 2.61 -15.30 9.45
C THR A 25 2.76 -15.90 10.84
N ALA A 26 1.95 -15.49 11.81
CA ALA A 26 1.91 -16.16 13.11
C ALA A 26 1.54 -17.66 13.02
N THR A 27 0.95 -18.09 11.90
CA THR A 27 0.42 -19.45 11.69
C THR A 27 1.03 -20.16 10.48
N SER A 28 1.99 -19.55 9.78
CA SER A 28 2.66 -20.15 8.61
C SER A 28 4.13 -19.79 8.59
N THR A 29 4.96 -20.74 8.18
CA THR A 29 6.40 -20.54 7.99
C THR A 29 6.69 -19.71 6.73
N GLU A 30 7.92 -19.21 6.62
CA GLU A 30 8.41 -18.55 5.40
C GLU A 30 8.33 -19.46 4.17
N ILE A 31 8.68 -20.75 4.34
CA ILE A 31 8.70 -21.75 3.26
C ILE A 31 7.29 -22.00 2.74
N GLU A 32 6.33 -22.23 3.65
CA GLU A 32 4.93 -22.46 3.26
C GLU A 32 4.35 -21.24 2.52
N GLU A 33 4.64 -20.02 2.98
CA GLU A 33 4.13 -18.83 2.30
C GLU A 33 4.83 -18.60 0.95
N ALA A 34 6.13 -18.86 0.84
CA ALA A 34 6.85 -18.79 -0.44
C ALA A 34 6.28 -19.78 -1.46
N GLN A 35 5.94 -21.00 -1.02
CA GLN A 35 5.34 -22.01 -1.87
C GLN A 35 3.96 -21.58 -2.36
N VAL A 36 3.08 -21.09 -1.47
CA VAL A 36 1.76 -20.57 -1.87
C VAL A 36 1.85 -19.44 -2.90
N LEU A 37 2.80 -18.51 -2.72
CA LEU A 37 3.02 -17.41 -3.67
C LEU A 37 3.53 -17.89 -5.04
N THR A 38 4.26 -19.01 -5.06
CA THR A 38 4.78 -19.63 -6.29
C THR A 38 3.69 -20.43 -7.01
N ASP A 39 2.92 -21.21 -6.27
CA ASP A 39 1.87 -22.09 -6.83
C ASP A 39 0.66 -21.30 -7.34
N PHE A 40 0.37 -20.17 -6.69
CA PHE A 40 -0.72 -19.28 -7.06
C PHE A 40 -0.22 -17.85 -7.30
N PRO A 41 0.42 -17.57 -8.46
CA PRO A 41 0.92 -16.23 -8.76
C PRO A 41 -0.19 -15.16 -8.69
N ARG A 42 0.12 -14.05 -8.04
CA ARG A 42 -0.71 -12.83 -8.03
C ARG A 42 0.14 -11.60 -8.28
N SER A 43 -0.52 -10.54 -8.67
CA SER A 43 0.12 -9.25 -8.91
C SER A 43 -0.78 -8.13 -8.42
N VAL A 44 -0.17 -7.06 -7.93
CA VAL A 44 -0.85 -5.79 -7.64
C VAL A 44 -0.73 -4.89 -8.86
N ARG A 45 -1.87 -4.43 -9.38
CA ARG A 45 -1.95 -3.48 -10.50
C ARG A 45 -2.52 -2.18 -9.98
N PHE A 46 -1.90 -1.05 -10.34
CA PHE A 46 -2.38 0.24 -9.86
C PHE A 46 -3.76 0.60 -10.42
N SER A 47 -4.11 0.08 -11.60
CA SER A 47 -5.45 0.20 -12.18
C SER A 47 -6.55 -0.51 -11.38
N ASP A 48 -6.21 -1.48 -10.53
CA ASP A 48 -7.17 -2.17 -9.66
C ASP A 48 -7.42 -1.39 -8.34
N ILE A 49 -6.64 -0.32 -8.10
CA ILE A 49 -6.64 0.42 -6.83
C ILE A 49 -7.27 1.80 -7.05
N THR A 50 -8.26 2.13 -6.21
CA THR A 50 -8.78 3.50 -6.12
C THR A 50 -7.93 4.27 -5.11
N PHE A 51 -7.05 5.14 -5.58
CA PHE A 51 -6.20 6.00 -4.74
C PHE A 51 -6.95 7.25 -4.30
N LYS A 52 -7.91 7.05 -3.39
CA LYS A 52 -8.79 8.09 -2.90
C LYS A 52 -9.24 7.77 -1.48
N GLU A 53 -9.06 8.70 -0.55
CA GLU A 53 -9.55 8.59 0.84
C GLU A 53 -9.73 9.96 1.50
N ASN A 54 -10.51 9.96 2.58
CA ASN A 54 -10.54 11.07 3.52
C ASN A 54 -9.24 11.08 4.34
N MET A 55 -8.64 12.25 4.46
CA MET A 55 -7.39 12.44 5.19
C MET A 55 -7.44 13.69 6.06
N LYS A 56 -6.67 13.66 7.14
CA LYS A 56 -6.45 14.79 8.05
C LYS A 56 -4.98 14.89 8.41
N ILE A 57 -4.60 16.00 9.05
CA ILE A 57 -3.31 16.10 9.73
C ILE A 57 -3.46 15.47 11.12
N ASP A 58 -2.56 14.57 11.47
CA ASP A 58 -2.49 14.01 12.82
C ASP A 58 -1.92 15.06 13.79
N ASP A 59 -2.65 15.37 14.85
CA ASP A 59 -2.29 16.43 15.80
C ASP A 59 -1.00 16.15 16.59
N THR A 60 -0.57 14.89 16.66
CA THR A 60 0.61 14.48 17.43
C THR A 60 1.88 14.56 16.59
N THR A 61 1.82 14.08 15.36
CA THR A 61 2.97 13.98 14.44
C THR A 61 3.07 15.18 13.50
N GLY A 62 1.96 15.86 13.22
CA GLY A 62 1.86 16.91 12.21
C GLY A 62 1.88 16.37 10.77
N ASP A 63 1.75 15.05 10.58
CA ASP A 63 1.78 14.39 9.28
C ASP A 63 0.37 13.97 8.83
N PRO A 64 0.12 13.88 7.51
CA PRO A 64 -1.16 13.40 6.98
C PRO A 64 -1.42 11.93 7.35
N VAL A 65 -2.68 11.63 7.70
CA VAL A 65 -3.17 10.27 7.98
C VAL A 65 -4.54 10.06 7.34
N VAL A 66 -4.81 8.82 6.92
CA VAL A 66 -6.15 8.40 6.48
C VAL A 66 -7.09 8.37 7.68
N THR A 67 -8.33 8.81 7.50
CA THR A 67 -9.36 8.84 8.55
C THR A 67 -10.72 8.38 8.03
N SER A 68 -11.55 7.87 8.93
CA SER A 68 -12.97 7.60 8.67
C SER A 68 -13.87 8.81 8.93
N ASP A 69 -13.31 9.91 9.43
CA ASP A 69 -14.06 11.13 9.70
C ASP A 69 -14.64 11.70 8.38
N PRO A 70 -15.84 12.29 8.40
CA PRO A 70 -16.43 12.90 7.22
C PRO A 70 -15.66 14.17 6.81
N VAL A 71 -15.66 14.47 5.52
CA VAL A 71 -15.08 15.71 4.97
C VAL A 71 -15.79 16.93 5.54
N ASP A 72 -15.01 17.89 6.05
CA ASP A 72 -15.49 19.18 6.56
C ASP A 72 -14.74 20.38 5.94
N SER A 73 -13.79 20.12 5.03
CA SER A 73 -12.95 21.10 4.33
C SER A 73 -12.18 22.06 5.26
N THR A 74 -12.04 21.69 6.54
CA THR A 74 -11.35 22.49 7.56
C THR A 74 -10.29 21.67 8.27
N ASN A 75 -10.63 20.44 8.67
CA ASN A 75 -9.76 19.48 9.33
C ASN A 75 -9.60 18.18 8.52
N VAL A 76 -10.63 17.83 7.74
CA VAL A 76 -10.69 16.61 6.93
C VAL A 76 -11.00 16.99 5.49
N GLU A 77 -10.17 16.48 4.56
CA GLU A 77 -10.35 16.68 3.12
C GLU A 77 -10.19 15.34 2.40
N GLU A 78 -10.89 15.19 1.27
CA GLU A 78 -10.74 14.02 0.41
C GLU A 78 -9.52 14.20 -0.50
N VAL A 79 -8.55 13.29 -0.37
CA VAL A 79 -7.34 13.29 -1.17
C VAL A 79 -7.45 12.22 -2.24
N GLN A 80 -7.14 12.59 -3.48
CA GLN A 80 -7.14 11.69 -4.62
C GLN A 80 -5.82 11.83 -5.39
N ILE A 81 -5.22 10.69 -5.77
CA ILE A 81 -4.07 10.67 -6.67
C ILE A 81 -4.58 10.32 -8.07
N GLU A 82 -4.50 11.29 -8.97
CA GLU A 82 -4.92 11.12 -10.36
C GLU A 82 -3.73 10.77 -11.27
N ASN A 83 -4.04 10.16 -12.42
CA ASN A 83 -3.08 9.95 -13.52
C ASN A 83 -1.82 9.17 -13.14
N LEU A 84 -1.94 8.22 -12.21
CA LEU A 84 -0.87 7.27 -11.95
C LEU A 84 -0.60 6.41 -13.19
N ILE A 85 0.67 6.30 -13.58
CA ILE A 85 1.09 5.34 -14.59
C ILE A 85 0.69 3.95 -14.08
N ASN A 86 -0.12 3.24 -14.87
CA ASN A 86 -0.53 1.89 -14.51
C ASN A 86 0.70 0.97 -14.51
N LYS A 87 1.12 0.57 -13.31
CA LYS A 87 2.20 -0.38 -13.09
C LYS A 87 1.63 -1.65 -12.48
N GLU A 88 2.32 -2.76 -12.75
CA GLU A 88 2.01 -4.08 -12.22
C GLU A 88 3.24 -4.66 -11.56
N TYR A 89 3.05 -5.24 -10.37
CA TYR A 89 4.11 -5.87 -9.59
C TYR A 89 3.66 -7.25 -9.14
N ALA A 90 4.48 -8.26 -9.38
CA ALA A 90 4.25 -9.60 -8.84
C ALA A 90 4.36 -9.58 -7.31
N ILE A 91 3.45 -10.27 -6.63
CA ILE A 91 3.51 -10.46 -5.18
C ILE A 91 4.37 -11.69 -4.92
N ASN A 92 5.63 -11.46 -4.55
CA ASN A 92 6.63 -12.48 -4.21
C ASN A 92 7.64 -11.89 -3.20
N GLN A 93 8.66 -12.66 -2.83
CA GLN A 93 9.69 -12.24 -1.88
C GLN A 93 10.52 -11.03 -2.36
N ASP A 94 10.69 -10.88 -3.67
CA ASP A 94 11.51 -9.83 -4.28
C ASP A 94 10.71 -8.58 -4.63
N MET A 95 9.43 -8.52 -4.25
CA MET A 95 8.56 -7.39 -4.54
C MET A 95 9.11 -6.12 -3.91
N ASN A 96 9.38 -5.13 -4.76
CA ASN A 96 9.73 -3.77 -4.37
C ASN A 96 8.95 -2.76 -5.24
N ILE A 97 8.13 -1.95 -4.59
CA ILE A 97 7.31 -0.91 -5.21
C ILE A 97 7.82 0.45 -4.75
N VAL A 98 8.36 1.21 -5.71
CA VAL A 98 8.87 2.56 -5.46
C VAL A 98 8.01 3.58 -6.21
N MET A 99 7.54 4.58 -5.46
CA MET A 99 6.78 5.72 -5.98
C MET A 99 7.35 7.03 -5.46
N THR A 100 7.43 8.04 -6.32
CA THR A 100 7.94 9.36 -5.97
C THR A 100 6.92 10.44 -6.25
N PHE A 101 6.87 11.45 -5.37
CA PHE A 101 6.05 12.63 -5.49
C PHE A 101 6.96 13.86 -5.40
N ASP A 102 7.12 14.56 -6.52
CA ASP A 102 7.87 15.81 -6.61
C ASP A 102 6.93 16.96 -6.23
N VAL A 103 7.12 17.53 -5.04
CA VAL A 103 6.20 18.56 -4.51
C VAL A 103 6.26 19.85 -5.31
N THR A 104 7.34 20.08 -6.06
CA THR A 104 7.48 21.26 -6.93
C THR A 104 6.55 21.19 -8.16
N LYS A 105 6.05 20.00 -8.50
CA LYS A 105 5.12 19.77 -9.60
C LYS A 105 3.65 19.79 -9.17
N ILE A 106 3.38 19.94 -7.86
CA ILE A 106 2.03 20.05 -7.34
C ILE A 106 1.52 21.48 -7.64
N PRO A 107 0.45 21.64 -8.43
CA PRO A 107 -0.07 22.96 -8.74
C PRO A 107 -0.73 23.56 -7.49
N SER A 108 -0.56 24.86 -7.26
CA SER A 108 -1.18 25.54 -6.11
C SER A 108 -2.71 25.46 -6.09
N SER A 109 -3.35 25.20 -7.25
CA SER A 109 -4.79 24.97 -7.36
C SER A 109 -5.27 23.65 -6.76
N ALA A 110 -4.36 22.71 -6.46
CA ALA A 110 -4.69 21.46 -5.77
C ALA A 110 -4.68 21.60 -4.24
N LEU A 111 -4.16 22.73 -3.72
CA LEU A 111 -4.11 23.00 -2.29
C LEU A 111 -5.51 23.36 -1.76
N ASN A 112 -5.72 23.08 -0.48
CA ASN A 112 -6.97 23.33 0.22
C ASN A 112 -6.66 23.78 1.66
N ASN A 113 -7.68 23.94 2.50
CA ASN A 113 -7.50 24.45 3.87
C ASN A 113 -6.76 23.47 4.79
N VAL A 114 -6.84 22.16 4.52
CA VAL A 114 -6.20 21.11 5.32
C VAL A 114 -4.75 20.90 4.86
N PHE A 115 -4.56 20.75 3.55
CA PHE A 115 -3.28 20.58 2.87
C PHE A 115 -2.90 21.88 2.15
N ASP A 116 -2.61 22.90 2.95
CA ASP A 116 -2.37 24.30 2.53
C ASP A 116 -0.98 24.55 1.93
N THR A 117 -0.07 23.58 2.00
CA THR A 117 1.23 23.63 1.34
C THR A 117 1.47 22.40 0.47
N VAL A 118 2.32 22.55 -0.55
CA VAL A 118 2.68 21.45 -1.46
C VAL A 118 3.37 20.30 -0.74
N GLU A 119 4.11 20.59 0.34
CA GLU A 119 4.75 19.57 1.18
C GLU A 119 3.72 18.74 1.94
N LYS A 120 2.70 19.37 2.54
CA LYS A 120 1.62 18.65 3.23
C LYS A 120 0.84 17.78 2.25
N LEU A 121 0.47 18.31 1.08
CA LEU A 121 -0.25 17.55 0.06
C LEU A 121 0.61 16.41 -0.52
N GLY A 122 1.90 16.65 -0.76
CA GLY A 122 2.83 15.62 -1.21
C GLY A 122 2.98 14.49 -0.20
N LYS A 123 3.06 14.80 1.10
CA LYS A 123 3.05 13.79 2.17
C LYS A 123 1.73 13.02 2.20
N ALA A 124 0.60 13.69 1.96
CA ALA A 124 -0.71 13.05 1.90
C ALA A 124 -0.80 12.05 0.75
N TYR A 125 -0.30 12.41 -0.45
CA TYR A 125 -0.20 11.47 -1.56
C TYR A 125 0.70 10.27 -1.24
N ALA A 126 1.84 10.50 -0.61
CA ALA A 126 2.74 9.42 -0.20
C ALA A 126 2.09 8.46 0.84
N GLU A 127 1.37 9.00 1.82
CA GLU A 127 0.63 8.21 2.79
C GLU A 127 -0.49 7.41 2.12
N LEU A 128 -1.35 8.08 1.35
CA LEU A 128 -2.48 7.48 0.63
C LEU A 128 -2.02 6.34 -0.28
N PHE A 129 -0.97 6.57 -1.07
CA PHE A 129 -0.36 5.54 -1.91
C PHE A 129 0.07 4.33 -1.08
N SER A 130 0.79 4.57 0.02
CA SER A 130 1.28 3.50 0.88
C SER A 130 0.16 2.69 1.51
N VAL A 131 -0.91 3.34 1.99
CA VAL A 131 -2.06 2.68 2.61
C VAL A 131 -2.78 1.82 1.57
N LYS A 132 -3.13 2.39 0.43
CA LYS A 132 -3.92 1.69 -0.60
C LYS A 132 -3.19 0.52 -1.23
N VAL A 133 -1.87 0.64 -1.48
CA VAL A 133 -1.08 -0.50 -1.95
C VAL A 133 -1.00 -1.61 -0.91
N LYS A 134 -0.81 -1.28 0.38
CA LYS A 134 -0.84 -2.28 1.46
C LYS A 134 -2.19 -2.99 1.57
N GLU A 135 -3.29 -2.25 1.48
CA GLU A 135 -4.65 -2.79 1.52
C GLU A 135 -4.88 -3.81 0.38
N GLU A 136 -4.53 -3.45 -0.85
CA GLU A 136 -4.71 -4.35 -2.00
C GLU A 136 -3.80 -5.59 -1.92
N ILE A 137 -2.55 -5.44 -1.49
CA ILE A 137 -1.66 -6.60 -1.23
C ILE A 137 -2.28 -7.49 -0.14
N GLY A 138 -2.76 -6.91 0.96
CA GLY A 138 -3.38 -7.64 2.07
C GLY A 138 -4.63 -8.41 1.65
N LYS A 139 -5.46 -7.81 0.79
CA LYS A 139 -6.62 -8.47 0.19
C LYS A 139 -6.20 -9.68 -0.64
N LYS A 140 -5.28 -9.50 -1.60
CA LYS A 140 -4.80 -10.60 -2.46
C LYS A 140 -4.12 -11.72 -1.67
N LEU A 141 -3.36 -11.38 -0.62
CA LEU A 141 -2.76 -12.39 0.27
C LEU A 141 -3.81 -13.17 1.07
N THR A 142 -4.89 -12.52 1.52
CA THR A 142 -6.00 -13.20 2.20
C THR A 142 -6.69 -14.18 1.25
N GLU A 143 -6.98 -13.74 0.02
CA GLU A 143 -7.55 -14.60 -1.03
C GLU A 143 -6.62 -15.79 -1.33
N LEU A 144 -5.33 -15.55 -1.51
CA LEU A 144 -4.32 -16.58 -1.77
C LEU A 144 -4.24 -17.63 -0.67
N ARG A 145 -4.15 -17.20 0.58
CA ARG A 145 -4.04 -18.11 1.73
C ARG A 145 -5.30 -18.94 1.92
N SER A 146 -6.47 -18.45 1.47
CA SER A 146 -7.70 -19.26 1.46
C SER A 146 -7.65 -20.42 0.45
N LEU A 147 -6.80 -20.33 -0.59
CA LEU A 147 -6.60 -21.42 -1.57
C LEU A 147 -5.63 -22.50 -1.08
N ASN A 148 -4.79 -22.18 -0.09
CA ASN A 148 -3.91 -23.14 0.56
C ASN A 148 -4.75 -24.09 1.45
N THR A 149 -5.43 -25.01 0.79
CA THR A 149 -6.20 -26.08 1.41
C THR A 149 -5.26 -27.25 1.69
N LYS A 150 -5.51 -28.03 2.74
CA LYS A 150 -4.81 -29.30 3.02
C LYS A 150 -5.13 -30.40 1.98
N PHE A 151 -5.39 -30.01 0.74
CA PHE A 151 -5.68 -30.91 -0.36
C PHE A 151 -4.46 -31.79 -0.70
N GLU A 152 -3.27 -31.20 -0.64
CA GLU A 152 -2.03 -31.96 -0.81
C GLU A 152 -1.72 -32.74 0.48
N GLY A 153 -1.59 -34.06 0.33
CA GLY A 153 -1.30 -34.99 1.41
C GLY A 153 -1.32 -36.42 0.91
N GLU A 154 -0.50 -37.28 1.51
CA GLU A 154 -0.48 -38.70 1.21
C GLU A 154 -1.45 -39.42 2.15
N THR A 155 -2.34 -40.24 1.59
CA THR A 155 -3.24 -41.11 2.38
C THR A 155 -2.91 -42.55 2.06
N GLU A 156 -2.32 -43.25 3.03
CA GLU A 156 -2.16 -44.70 2.96
C GLU A 156 -3.48 -45.36 3.36
N VAL A 157 -4.06 -46.14 2.45
CA VAL A 157 -5.25 -46.95 2.71
C VAL A 157 -4.82 -48.41 2.73
N VAL A 158 -5.05 -49.09 3.86
CA VAL A 158 -4.96 -50.56 3.94
C VAL A 158 -6.31 -51.12 3.48
N LEU A 159 -6.31 -51.84 2.35
CA LEU A 159 -7.48 -52.54 1.80
C LEU A 159 -7.60 -53.95 2.36
#